data_AF-A0A948I8Y0-F1
#
_entry.id   AF-A0A948I8Y0-F1
#
_cell.length_a   1.000
_cell.length_b   1.000
_cell.length_c   1.000
_cell.angle_alpha   90.00
_cell.angle_beta   90.00
_cell.angle_gamma   90.00
#
_symmetry.space_group_name_H-M   'P 1'
#
loop_
_entity.id
_entity.type
_entity.pdbx_description
1 polymer ?
#
loop_
_entity_poly.entity_id
_entity_poly.type
_entity_poly.pdbx_seq_one_letter_code
_entity_poly.pdbx_strand_id
1 'polypeptide(L)'
;MTPKPAFSSILRPSLERALGQFREAAERAGLPAAVLVAGLEPVLATRLSFVAGPTLFDVFEPRRPAPPPLAALLDETPSDVSRAAYDAFAGDMAKGGLERLLVAHPGLAHSIDTLLDNTLAAALELAKWLRDDSAALCAFVPGWAAGVPALAAVDFGLSDPHAEGRAVAGLRFADGTKLACKPRSLAVEAGFERLVCWLRARDPSLPDQRLPRLLECGDHGWMEWVAPADCRDTGEVAAFYRRLGMLAACLRLLRGTDIHSENLIAAGAYPVMVDLECLFAPDLGPGWLHRLHDLPAYMESGLLPVLVPMGEGQWRNMGSGGPPFPPVAVPNFGFRHAGTDWMDRATNISHPAERNLPRLDGVEQDIRAHAPAMVEAYRRT
;
A
#
# COMPACT_ATOMS: atom_id res chain seq x y z
N MET A 1 -8.38 -1.74 16.09
CA MET A 1 -8.24 -0.27 15.96
C MET A 1 -6.83 0.01 15.47
N THR A 2 -6.64 0.90 14.50
CA THR A 2 -5.29 1.34 14.11
C THR A 2 -4.66 2.05 15.31
N PRO A 3 -3.44 1.68 15.73
CA PRO A 3 -2.79 2.35 16.85
C PRO A 3 -2.66 3.85 16.54
N LYS A 4 -2.95 4.69 17.55
CA LYS A 4 -2.84 6.14 17.43
C LYS A 4 -1.37 6.49 17.09
N PRO A 5 -1.11 7.35 16.09
CA PRO A 5 0.25 7.78 15.78
C PRO A 5 0.94 8.36 17.02
N ALA A 6 2.16 7.89 17.26
CA ALA A 6 2.99 8.33 18.37
C ALA A 6 3.31 9.82 18.27
N PHE A 7 3.40 10.49 19.43
CA PHE A 7 3.65 11.93 19.51
C PHE A 7 2.67 12.82 18.72
N SER A 8 1.49 12.29 18.36
CA SER A 8 0.50 13.03 17.55
C SER A 8 0.07 14.36 18.17
N SER A 9 0.02 14.48 19.49
CA SER A 9 -0.29 15.76 20.16
C SER A 9 0.78 16.84 19.95
N ILE A 10 2.04 16.45 19.79
CA ILE A 10 3.18 17.35 19.58
C ILE A 10 3.29 17.76 18.10
N LEU A 11 3.02 16.82 17.20
CA LEU A 11 3.15 17.03 15.74
C LEU A 11 1.90 17.67 15.11
N ARG A 12 0.76 17.61 15.79
CA ARG A 12 -0.53 18.13 15.30
C ARG A 12 -0.50 19.59 14.86
N PRO A 13 0.08 20.55 15.60
CA PRO A 13 0.11 21.95 15.15
C PRO A 13 0.82 22.15 13.81
N SER A 14 1.92 21.43 13.57
CA SER A 14 2.64 21.46 12.29
C SER A 14 1.80 20.84 11.16
N LEU A 15 1.13 19.72 11.44
CA LEU A 15 0.22 19.06 10.50
C LEU A 15 -0.97 19.96 10.13
N GLU A 16 -1.63 20.55 11.12
CA GLU A 16 -2.79 21.45 10.91
C GLU A 16 -2.41 22.68 10.10
N ARG A 17 -1.23 23.26 10.35
CA ARG A 17 -0.71 24.37 9.55
C ARG A 17 -0.51 23.98 8.09
N ALA A 18 0.13 22.85 7.84
CA ALA A 18 0.39 22.36 6.49
C ALA A 18 -0.91 22.02 5.74
N LEU A 19 -1.87 21.36 6.42
CA LEU A 19 -3.19 21.07 5.86
C LEU A 19 -4.03 22.33 5.62
N GLY A 20 -3.87 23.37 6.46
CA GLY A 20 -4.51 24.67 6.25
C GLY A 20 -4.02 25.36 4.97
N GLN A 21 -2.70 25.42 4.78
CA GLN A 21 -2.09 25.96 3.56
C GLN A 21 -2.49 25.17 2.31
N PHE A 22 -2.51 23.83 2.41
CA PHE A 22 -2.99 22.97 1.34
C PHE A 22 -4.46 23.23 1.01
N ARG A 23 -5.32 23.38 2.02
CA ARG A 23 -6.75 23.67 1.82
C ARG A 23 -6.95 24.94 1.01
N GLU A 24 -6.28 26.03 1.39
CA GLU A 24 -6.35 27.30 0.67
C GLU A 24 -5.84 27.18 -0.78
N ALA A 25 -4.79 26.38 -1.01
CA ALA A 25 -4.30 26.11 -2.36
C ALA A 25 -5.30 25.31 -3.21
N ALA A 26 -5.91 24.27 -2.62
CA ALA A 26 -6.91 23.43 -3.27
C ALA A 26 -8.19 24.22 -3.60
N GLU A 27 -8.68 25.03 -2.67
CA GLU A 27 -9.85 25.89 -2.87
C GLU A 27 -9.62 26.92 -3.99
N ARG A 28 -8.46 27.59 -4.00
CA ARG A 28 -8.09 28.51 -5.09
C ARG A 28 -8.03 27.84 -6.47
N ALA A 29 -7.72 26.55 -6.50
CA ALA A 29 -7.68 25.75 -7.73
C ALA A 29 -9.03 25.13 -8.12
N GLY A 30 -10.10 25.37 -7.35
CA GLY A 30 -11.44 24.81 -7.57
C GLY A 30 -11.55 23.31 -7.27
N LEU A 31 -10.71 22.79 -6.37
CA LEU A 31 -10.60 21.36 -6.04
C LEU A 31 -11.38 21.02 -4.77
N PRO A 32 -11.80 19.75 -4.56
CA PRO A 32 -12.57 19.32 -3.39
C PRO A 32 -11.70 19.25 -2.12
N ALA A 33 -11.28 20.41 -1.60
CA ALA A 33 -10.29 20.54 -0.54
C ALA A 33 -10.65 19.78 0.75
N ALA A 34 -11.93 19.81 1.16
CA ALA A 34 -12.38 19.10 2.37
C ALA A 34 -12.16 17.58 2.27
N VAL A 35 -12.43 17.00 1.11
CA VAL A 35 -12.29 15.55 0.87
C VAL A 35 -10.81 15.16 0.80
N LEU A 36 -9.99 15.98 0.14
CA LEU A 36 -8.54 15.77 0.05
C LEU A 36 -7.87 15.85 1.43
N VAL A 37 -8.20 16.87 2.23
CA VAL A 37 -7.67 17.03 3.59
C VAL A 37 -8.06 15.84 4.47
N ALA A 38 -9.31 15.40 4.41
CA ALA A 38 -9.78 14.26 5.19
C ALA A 38 -9.02 12.95 4.85
N GLY A 39 -8.64 12.76 3.59
CA GLY A 39 -7.81 11.63 3.17
C GLY A 39 -6.34 11.76 3.58
N LEU A 40 -5.78 12.98 3.55
CA LEU A 40 -4.37 13.25 3.82
C LEU A 40 -4.02 13.21 5.31
N GLU A 41 -4.88 13.74 6.17
CA GLU A 41 -4.63 13.87 7.61
C GLU A 41 -4.13 12.58 8.29
N PRO A 42 -4.82 11.42 8.17
CA PRO A 42 -4.39 10.20 8.84
C PRO A 42 -3.05 9.67 8.31
N VAL A 43 -2.79 9.84 7.00
CA VAL A 43 -1.55 9.38 6.35
C VAL A 43 -0.37 10.25 6.80
N LEU A 44 -0.52 11.57 6.75
CA LEU A 44 0.52 12.51 7.19
C LEU A 44 0.78 12.39 8.68
N ALA A 45 -0.25 12.23 9.52
CA ALA A 45 -0.07 12.01 10.96
C ALA A 45 0.78 10.75 11.24
N THR A 46 0.52 9.66 10.51
CA THR A 46 1.26 8.40 10.62
C THR A 46 2.70 8.57 10.15
N ARG A 47 2.92 9.18 8.98
CA ARG A 47 4.26 9.37 8.42
C ARG A 47 5.11 10.35 9.24
N LEU A 48 4.52 11.44 9.73
CA LEU A 48 5.19 12.37 10.65
C LEU A 48 5.61 11.66 11.94
N SER A 49 4.71 10.84 12.51
CA SER A 49 5.04 10.03 13.69
C SER A 49 6.18 9.05 13.40
N PHE A 50 6.23 8.46 12.21
CA PHE A 50 7.29 7.54 11.82
C PHE A 50 8.65 8.25 11.69
N VAL A 51 8.67 9.41 11.02
CA VAL A 51 9.89 10.19 10.78
C VAL A 51 10.41 10.85 12.06
N ALA A 52 9.54 11.50 12.85
CA ALA A 52 9.93 12.28 14.02
C ALA A 52 9.94 11.46 15.32
N GLY A 53 9.21 10.33 15.36
CA GLY A 53 9.00 9.53 16.56
C GLY A 53 10.30 9.09 17.23
N PRO A 54 11.29 8.52 16.51
CA PRO A 54 12.53 8.07 17.13
C PRO A 54 13.27 9.17 17.89
N THR A 55 13.43 10.35 17.29
CA THR A 55 14.12 11.49 17.92
C THR A 55 13.30 12.09 19.06
N LEU A 56 11.98 12.21 18.90
CA LEU A 56 11.10 12.66 19.99
C LEU A 56 11.15 11.71 21.19
N PHE A 57 11.25 10.41 20.93
CA PHE A 57 11.38 9.42 21.98
C PHE A 57 12.72 9.52 22.70
N ASP A 58 13.84 9.74 22.01
CA ASP A 58 15.14 9.89 22.67
C ASP A 58 15.18 11.06 23.66
N VAL A 59 14.39 12.12 23.41
CA VAL A 59 14.25 13.26 24.32
C VAL A 59 13.23 13.00 25.43
N PHE A 60 12.20 12.20 25.15
CA PHE A 60 11.17 11.84 26.12
C PHE A 60 11.62 10.75 27.09
N GLU A 61 12.38 9.76 26.64
CA GLU A 61 12.81 8.59 27.40
C GLU A 61 13.47 8.92 28.76
N PRO A 62 14.39 9.89 28.87
CA PRO A 62 14.96 10.23 30.19
C PRO A 62 13.97 10.98 31.11
N ARG A 63 12.80 11.39 30.61
CA ARG A 63 11.78 12.17 31.34
C ARG A 63 10.62 11.32 31.84
N ARG A 64 10.45 10.09 31.32
CA ARG A 64 9.37 9.16 31.72
C ARG A 64 9.82 8.28 32.89
N PRO A 65 8.89 7.82 33.75
CA PRO A 65 9.19 6.74 34.68
C PRO A 65 9.51 5.44 33.93
N ALA A 66 10.30 4.55 34.55
CA ALA A 66 10.48 3.21 34.02
C ALA A 66 9.12 2.50 33.97
N PRO A 67 8.72 1.93 32.81
CA PRO A 67 7.45 1.25 32.70
C PRO A 67 7.45 -0.01 33.58
N PRO A 68 6.34 -0.34 34.27
CA PRO A 68 6.29 -1.55 35.07
C PRO A 68 6.36 -2.80 34.17
N PRO A 69 6.78 -3.96 34.68
CA PRO A 69 6.84 -5.20 33.90
C PRO A 69 5.52 -5.58 33.21
N LEU A 70 4.38 -5.18 33.81
CA LEU A 70 3.05 -5.40 33.23
C LEU A 70 2.87 -4.70 31.87
N ALA A 71 3.52 -3.56 31.63
CA ALA A 71 3.46 -2.86 30.35
C ALA A 71 4.00 -3.73 29.20
N ALA A 72 5.01 -4.57 29.46
CA ALA A 72 5.55 -5.48 28.45
C ALA A 72 4.57 -6.62 28.08
N LEU A 73 3.59 -6.91 28.95
CA LEU A 73 2.61 -7.98 28.78
C LEU A 73 1.29 -7.52 28.13
N LEU A 74 1.08 -6.21 27.98
CA LEU A 74 -0.16 -5.64 27.46
C LEU A 74 0.06 -5.03 26.08
N ASP A 75 -0.74 -5.47 25.10
CA ASP A 75 -0.75 -4.86 23.76
C ASP A 75 -1.57 -3.55 23.74
N GLU A 76 -2.60 -3.47 24.56
CA GLU A 76 -3.43 -2.28 24.72
C GLU A 76 -3.01 -1.45 25.94
N THR A 77 -3.31 -0.15 25.90
CA THR A 77 -2.96 0.76 27.00
C THR A 77 -4.13 0.87 27.96
N PRO A 78 -3.97 0.47 29.24
CA PRO A 78 -5.01 0.69 30.24
C PRO A 78 -5.39 2.16 30.36
N SER A 79 -6.66 2.43 30.70
CA SER A 79 -7.18 3.80 30.80
C SER A 79 -6.64 4.59 31.99
N ASP A 80 -6.12 3.90 33.00
CA ASP A 80 -5.54 4.45 34.23
C ASP A 80 -4.03 4.70 34.15
N VAL A 81 -3.39 4.40 33.01
CA VAL A 81 -1.97 4.72 32.81
C VAL A 81 -1.78 6.24 32.86
N SER A 82 -0.91 6.68 33.77
CA SER A 82 -0.55 8.08 33.91
C SER A 82 -0.05 8.68 32.59
N ARG A 83 -0.39 9.94 32.37
CA ARG A 83 0.10 10.76 31.25
C ARG A 83 0.88 11.98 31.72
N ALA A 84 1.19 12.07 33.02
CA ALA A 84 1.75 13.27 33.62
C ALA A 84 3.12 13.65 33.02
N ALA A 85 4.03 12.67 32.85
CA ALA A 85 5.34 12.93 32.26
C ALA A 85 5.21 13.24 30.76
N TYR A 86 4.36 12.50 30.05
CA TYR A 86 4.12 12.74 28.63
C TYR A 86 3.47 14.12 28.38
N ASP A 87 2.48 14.52 29.17
CA ASP A 87 1.79 15.80 29.03
C ASP A 87 2.72 16.97 29.40
N ALA A 88 3.57 16.81 30.42
CA ALA A 88 4.61 17.79 30.72
C ALA A 88 5.60 17.94 29.56
N PHE A 89 6.05 16.82 28.98
CA PHE A 89 6.91 16.82 27.79
C PHE A 89 6.23 17.48 26.58
N ALA A 90 4.98 17.15 26.30
CA ALA A 90 4.22 17.76 25.22
C ALA A 90 4.02 19.28 25.43
N GLY A 91 3.80 19.70 26.68
CA GLY A 91 3.73 21.11 27.07
C GLY A 91 5.06 21.84 26.85
N ASP A 92 6.19 21.22 27.17
CA ASP A 92 7.52 21.77 26.88
C ASP A 92 7.77 21.91 25.38
N MET A 93 7.38 20.89 24.59
CA MET A 93 7.50 20.92 23.13
C MET A 93 6.67 22.07 22.54
N ALA A 94 5.44 22.29 23.02
CA ALA A 94 4.59 23.40 22.59
C ALA A 94 5.14 24.79 22.99
N LYS A 95 5.98 24.89 24.03
CA LYS A 95 6.62 26.14 24.50
C LYS A 95 7.99 26.37 23.82
N GLY A 96 8.10 26.09 22.53
CA GLY A 96 9.35 26.28 21.78
C GLY A 96 10.30 25.07 21.81
N GLY A 97 9.93 23.98 22.49
CA GLY A 97 10.80 22.81 22.63
C GLY A 97 10.96 22.04 21.31
N LEU A 98 9.89 21.96 20.51
CA LEU A 98 9.94 21.33 19.20
C LEU A 98 10.85 22.12 18.25
N GLU A 99 10.74 23.45 18.24
CA GLU A 99 11.57 24.33 17.43
C GLU A 99 13.05 24.19 17.80
N ARG A 100 13.37 24.17 19.11
CA ARG A 100 14.75 23.91 19.57
C ARG A 100 15.26 22.53 19.15
N LEU A 101 14.41 21.51 19.20
CA LEU A 101 14.75 20.16 18.75
C LEU A 101 15.08 20.14 17.25
N LEU A 102 14.24 20.78 16.43
CA LEU A 102 14.43 20.85 14.98
C LEU A 102 15.69 21.65 14.60
N VAL A 103 16.02 22.72 15.35
CA VAL A 103 17.29 23.44 15.19
C VAL A 103 18.49 22.56 15.55
N ALA A 104 18.39 21.75 16.60
CA ALA A 104 19.46 20.82 17.00
C ALA A 104 19.60 19.61 16.05
N HIS A 105 18.51 19.24 15.36
CA HIS A 105 18.45 18.12 14.42
C HIS A 105 17.99 18.59 13.02
N PRO A 106 18.82 19.34 12.28
CA PRO A 106 18.42 19.92 10.99
C PRO A 106 18.02 18.87 9.94
N GLY A 107 18.58 17.65 10.01
CA GLY A 107 18.17 16.53 9.15
C GLY A 107 16.72 16.09 9.41
N LEU A 108 16.26 16.10 10.66
CA LEU A 108 14.87 15.83 11.01
C LEU A 108 13.95 16.93 10.49
N ALA A 109 14.32 18.20 10.68
CA ALA A 109 13.57 19.35 10.16
C ALA A 109 13.39 19.23 8.64
N HIS A 110 14.48 19.01 7.92
CA HIS A 110 14.45 18.81 6.46
C HIS A 110 13.58 17.62 6.04
N SER A 111 13.61 16.51 6.79
CA SER A 111 12.82 15.32 6.49
C SER A 111 11.32 15.54 6.70
N ILE A 112 10.93 16.29 7.74
CA ILE A 112 9.55 16.68 8.00
C ILE A 112 9.04 17.61 6.89
N ASP A 113 9.79 18.66 6.56
CA ASP A 113 9.41 19.62 5.53
C ASP A 113 9.28 18.93 4.17
N THR A 114 10.28 18.13 3.78
CA THR A 114 10.25 17.35 2.53
C THR A 114 9.07 16.39 2.46
N LEU A 115 8.76 15.69 3.56
CA LEU A 115 7.61 14.79 3.63
C LEU A 115 6.29 15.54 3.40
N LEU A 116 6.11 16.69 4.07
CA LEU A 116 4.90 17.48 3.97
C LEU A 116 4.75 18.08 2.58
N ASP A 117 5.77 18.79 2.10
CA ASP A 117 5.76 19.48 0.82
C ASP A 117 5.49 18.51 -0.34
N ASN A 118 6.23 17.40 -0.40
CA ASN A 118 6.08 16.40 -1.44
C ASN A 118 4.69 15.75 -1.43
N THR A 119 4.20 15.35 -0.24
CA THR A 119 2.89 14.68 -0.13
C THR A 119 1.75 15.64 -0.51
N LEU A 120 1.82 16.90 -0.08
CA LEU A 120 0.80 17.91 -0.38
C LEU A 120 0.85 18.33 -1.85
N ALA A 121 2.04 18.46 -2.44
CA ALA A 121 2.21 18.74 -3.86
C ALA A 121 1.64 17.61 -4.72
N ALA A 122 1.95 16.34 -4.41
CA ALA A 122 1.42 15.18 -5.10
C ALA A 122 -0.12 15.08 -5.00
N ALA A 123 -0.71 15.44 -3.85
CA ALA A 123 -2.16 15.47 -3.70
C ALA A 123 -2.83 16.61 -4.50
N LEU A 124 -2.18 17.76 -4.62
CA LEU A 124 -2.65 18.83 -5.52
C LEU A 124 -2.54 18.43 -6.99
N GLU A 125 -1.46 17.74 -7.37
CA GLU A 125 -1.25 17.20 -8.71
C GLU A 125 -2.35 16.19 -9.08
N LEU A 126 -2.62 15.20 -8.21
CA LEU A 126 -3.72 14.25 -8.36
C LEU A 126 -5.07 14.95 -8.60
N ALA A 127 -5.37 15.97 -7.81
CA ALA A 127 -6.63 16.68 -7.91
C ALA A 127 -6.73 17.51 -9.21
N LYS A 128 -5.61 18.03 -9.71
CA LYS A 128 -5.55 18.66 -11.04
C LYS A 128 -5.78 17.64 -12.15
N TRP A 129 -5.15 16.46 -12.10
CA TRP A 129 -5.42 15.39 -13.06
C TRP A 129 -6.89 14.99 -13.07
N LEU A 130 -7.53 14.82 -11.90
CA LEU A 130 -8.97 14.51 -11.84
C LEU A 130 -9.84 15.55 -12.57
N ARG A 131 -9.50 16.83 -12.43
CA ARG A 131 -10.20 17.93 -13.09
C ARG A 131 -9.92 17.93 -14.60
N ASP A 132 -8.66 17.84 -14.97
CA ASP A 132 -8.20 18.01 -16.35
C ASP A 132 -8.61 16.81 -17.23
N ASP A 133 -8.67 15.61 -16.65
CA ASP A 133 -9.10 14.37 -17.32
C ASP A 133 -10.61 14.13 -17.27
N SER A 134 -11.40 15.05 -16.71
CA SER A 134 -12.83 14.83 -16.47
C SER A 134 -13.59 14.35 -17.71
N ALA A 135 -13.29 14.90 -18.89
CA ALA A 135 -13.93 14.49 -20.14
C ALA A 135 -13.55 13.04 -20.54
N ALA A 136 -12.28 12.66 -20.39
CA ALA A 136 -11.81 11.31 -20.67
C ALA A 136 -12.40 10.29 -19.67
N LEU A 137 -12.49 10.68 -18.40
CA LEU A 137 -13.13 9.89 -17.35
C LEU A 137 -14.62 9.65 -17.62
N CYS A 138 -15.36 10.65 -18.09
CA CYS A 138 -16.77 10.49 -18.50
C CYS A 138 -16.95 9.45 -19.62
N ALA A 139 -15.99 9.36 -20.54
CA ALA A 139 -16.01 8.35 -21.62
C ALA A 139 -15.55 6.97 -21.12
N PHE A 140 -14.62 6.94 -20.18
CA PHE A 140 -14.02 5.73 -19.64
C PHE A 140 -14.95 4.98 -18.67
N VAL A 141 -15.66 5.69 -17.81
CA VAL A 141 -16.51 5.10 -16.76
C VAL A 141 -17.97 5.00 -17.21
N PRO A 142 -18.54 3.79 -17.30
CA PRO A 142 -19.96 3.62 -17.61
C PRO A 142 -20.84 4.34 -16.61
N GLY A 143 -21.78 5.15 -17.11
CA GLY A 143 -22.71 5.92 -16.27
C GLY A 143 -22.29 7.38 -16.03
N TRP A 144 -21.07 7.79 -16.40
CA TRP A 144 -20.58 9.16 -16.21
C TRP A 144 -20.81 10.09 -17.42
N ALA A 145 -21.67 9.71 -18.37
CA ALA A 145 -21.92 10.50 -19.57
C ALA A 145 -22.42 11.93 -19.28
N ALA A 146 -23.08 12.15 -18.13
CA ALA A 146 -23.56 13.46 -17.69
C ALA A 146 -22.52 14.29 -16.91
N GLY A 147 -21.34 13.73 -16.65
CA GLY A 147 -20.29 14.34 -15.83
C GLY A 147 -19.71 13.36 -14.78
N VAL A 148 -18.50 13.68 -14.30
CA VAL A 148 -17.88 12.97 -13.18
C VAL A 148 -18.66 13.30 -11.90
N PRO A 149 -19.16 12.30 -11.15
CA PRO A 149 -19.86 12.53 -9.89
C PRO A 149 -18.96 13.23 -8.87
N ALA A 150 -19.57 13.80 -7.82
CA ALA A 150 -18.80 14.42 -6.74
C ALA A 150 -17.85 13.40 -6.09
N LEU A 151 -16.61 13.83 -5.84
CA LEU A 151 -15.64 13.05 -5.08
C LEU A 151 -16.10 12.94 -3.62
N ALA A 152 -16.26 11.71 -3.13
CA ALA A 152 -16.77 11.42 -1.79
C ALA A 152 -15.63 11.11 -0.79
N ALA A 153 -14.57 10.42 -1.24
CA ALA A 153 -13.41 10.12 -0.42
C ALA A 153 -12.15 9.90 -1.27
N VAL A 154 -10.98 10.14 -0.68
CA VAL A 154 -9.68 9.76 -1.25
C VAL A 154 -8.89 8.97 -0.21
N ASP A 155 -8.48 7.77 -0.59
CA ASP A 155 -7.58 6.91 0.16
C ASP A 155 -6.14 7.16 -0.33
N PHE A 156 -5.33 7.84 0.47
CA PHE A 156 -3.89 8.02 0.22
C PHE A 156 -3.06 6.94 0.96
N GLY A 157 -1.78 6.82 0.62
CA GLY A 157 -0.87 5.89 1.29
C GLY A 157 -1.18 4.42 1.00
N LEU A 158 -1.74 4.14 -0.18
CA LEU A 158 -2.04 2.78 -0.64
C LEU A 158 -0.82 2.04 -1.19
N SER A 159 0.25 2.76 -1.50
CA SER A 159 1.53 2.25 -1.96
C SER A 159 2.65 3.02 -1.28
N ASP A 160 3.87 2.51 -1.40
CA ASP A 160 5.05 3.28 -1.06
C ASP A 160 5.13 4.55 -1.94
N PRO A 161 5.59 5.67 -1.37
CA PRO A 161 5.81 6.88 -2.15
C PRO A 161 7.08 6.78 -2.98
N HIS A 162 6.97 7.12 -4.26
CA HIS A 162 8.05 7.21 -5.24
C HIS A 162 8.17 8.65 -5.77
N ALA A 163 9.27 8.95 -6.48
CA ALA A 163 9.45 10.17 -7.27
C ALA A 163 8.83 11.45 -6.65
N GLU A 164 9.38 11.89 -5.50
CA GLU A 164 8.92 13.08 -4.76
C GLU A 164 7.53 12.91 -4.10
N GLY A 165 7.30 11.78 -3.43
CA GLY A 165 6.13 11.58 -2.57
C GLY A 165 4.85 11.11 -3.28
N ARG A 166 4.90 10.94 -4.60
CA ARG A 166 3.81 10.40 -5.41
C ARG A 166 3.55 8.93 -5.03
N ALA A 167 2.28 8.60 -4.82
CA ALA A 167 1.82 7.25 -4.50
C ALA A 167 0.46 7.00 -5.17
N VAL A 168 0.07 5.74 -5.28
CA VAL A 168 -1.26 5.37 -5.76
C VAL A 168 -2.32 5.96 -4.81
N ALA A 169 -3.36 6.55 -5.41
CA ALA A 169 -4.51 7.09 -4.67
C ALA A 169 -5.79 6.35 -5.08
N GLY A 170 -6.63 6.01 -4.10
CA GLY A 170 -7.95 5.40 -4.33
C GLY A 170 -9.04 6.46 -4.21
N LEU A 171 -9.80 6.72 -5.27
CA LEU A 171 -10.84 7.74 -5.29
C LEU A 171 -12.21 7.08 -5.27
N ARG A 172 -13.06 7.48 -4.34
CA ARG A 172 -14.46 7.05 -4.24
C ARG A 172 -15.38 8.21 -4.59
N PHE A 173 -16.36 7.95 -5.45
CA PHE A 173 -17.31 8.92 -5.95
C PHE A 173 -18.69 8.72 -5.32
N ALA A 174 -19.54 9.75 -5.40
CA ALA A 174 -20.86 9.78 -4.76
C ALA A 174 -21.83 8.71 -5.28
N ASP A 175 -21.61 8.20 -6.49
CA ASP A 175 -22.36 7.08 -7.09
C ASP A 175 -21.88 5.69 -6.62
N GLY A 176 -20.85 5.66 -5.76
CA GLY A 176 -20.23 4.42 -5.26
C GLY A 176 -19.09 3.89 -6.14
N THR A 177 -18.84 4.49 -7.31
CA THR A 177 -17.71 4.12 -8.16
C THR A 177 -16.39 4.34 -7.43
N LYS A 178 -15.43 3.43 -7.62
CA LYS A 178 -14.07 3.55 -7.10
C LYS A 178 -13.05 3.39 -8.24
N LEU A 179 -12.06 4.28 -8.27
CA LEU A 179 -10.93 4.25 -9.20
C LEU A 179 -9.61 4.28 -8.43
N ALA A 180 -8.56 3.74 -9.02
CA ALA A 180 -7.18 3.99 -8.61
C ALA A 180 -6.56 4.99 -9.59
N CYS A 181 -5.93 6.04 -9.07
CA CYS A 181 -5.04 6.90 -9.86
C CYS A 181 -3.61 6.47 -9.58
N LYS A 182 -2.87 6.16 -10.64
CA LYS A 182 -1.44 5.86 -10.56
C LYS A 182 -0.65 7.05 -11.10
N PRO A 183 0.28 7.61 -10.32
CA PRO A 183 1.05 8.78 -10.73
C PRO A 183 2.25 8.39 -11.62
N ARG A 184 1.99 7.52 -12.61
CA ARG A 184 2.92 7.02 -13.61
C ARG A 184 2.15 6.56 -14.85
N SER A 185 2.84 6.44 -15.98
CA SER A 185 2.28 5.82 -17.19
C SER A 185 1.73 4.42 -16.92
N LEU A 186 0.60 4.11 -17.57
CA LEU A 186 0.01 2.75 -17.61
C LEU A 186 0.31 2.03 -18.93
N ALA A 187 1.29 2.50 -19.71
CA ALA A 187 1.64 1.92 -21.00
C ALA A 187 2.10 0.45 -20.88
N VAL A 188 2.73 0.09 -19.75
CA VAL A 188 3.17 -1.27 -19.46
C VAL A 188 1.97 -2.19 -19.25
N GLU A 189 1.00 -1.80 -18.43
CA GLU A 189 -0.26 -2.52 -18.25
C GLU A 189 -1.04 -2.65 -19.57
N ALA A 190 -1.15 -1.56 -20.33
CA ALA A 190 -1.81 -1.58 -21.64
C ALA A 190 -1.09 -2.52 -22.63
N GLY A 191 0.24 -2.57 -22.58
CA GLY A 191 1.04 -3.51 -23.38
C GLY A 191 0.79 -4.96 -22.98
N PHE A 192 0.72 -5.23 -21.68
CA PHE A 192 0.41 -6.55 -21.15
C PHE A 192 -1.00 -7.01 -21.56
N GLU A 193 -1.99 -6.12 -21.52
CA GLU A 193 -3.35 -6.41 -22.02
C GLU A 193 -3.34 -6.84 -23.49
N ARG A 194 -2.66 -6.08 -24.35
CA ARG A 194 -2.52 -6.44 -25.77
C ARG A 194 -1.87 -7.81 -25.96
N LEU A 195 -0.85 -8.14 -25.17
CA LEU A 195 -0.19 -9.46 -25.23
C LEU A 195 -1.17 -10.57 -24.86
N VAL A 196 -1.90 -10.44 -23.76
CA VAL A 196 -2.86 -11.45 -23.30
C VAL A 196 -3.98 -11.65 -24.33
N CYS A 197 -4.52 -10.56 -24.89
CA CYS A 197 -5.51 -10.65 -25.97
C CYS A 197 -4.95 -11.35 -27.22
N TRP A 198 -3.71 -11.03 -27.60
CA TRP A 198 -3.02 -11.62 -28.74
C TRP A 198 -2.75 -13.12 -28.56
N LEU A 199 -2.40 -13.55 -27.34
CA LEU A 199 -2.20 -14.96 -26.99
C LEU A 199 -3.52 -15.73 -27.11
N ARG A 200 -4.60 -15.19 -26.53
CA ARG A 200 -5.93 -15.82 -26.57
C ARG A 200 -6.50 -15.90 -27.98
N ALA A 201 -6.20 -14.93 -28.84
CA ALA A 201 -6.59 -14.97 -30.25
C ALA A 201 -5.85 -16.06 -31.03
N ARG A 202 -4.63 -16.43 -30.61
CA ARG A 202 -3.82 -17.49 -31.23
C ARG A 202 -4.18 -18.89 -30.75
N ASP A 203 -4.41 -19.03 -29.46
CA ASP A 203 -4.89 -20.27 -28.86
C ASP A 203 -6.12 -19.98 -27.98
N PRO A 204 -7.34 -20.16 -28.54
CA PRO A 204 -8.59 -19.96 -27.80
C PRO A 204 -8.78 -20.90 -26.60
N SER A 205 -7.95 -21.93 -26.47
CA SER A 205 -7.99 -22.85 -25.34
C SER A 205 -7.16 -22.39 -24.13
N LEU A 206 -6.34 -21.34 -24.29
CA LEU A 206 -5.70 -20.69 -23.15
C LEU A 206 -6.76 -20.12 -22.20
N PRO A 207 -6.52 -20.15 -20.87
CA PRO A 207 -7.43 -19.55 -19.91
C PRO A 207 -7.71 -18.09 -20.26
N ASP A 208 -8.97 -17.69 -20.20
CA ASP A 208 -9.33 -16.28 -20.26
C ASP A 208 -8.79 -15.56 -19.01
N GLN A 209 -8.42 -14.29 -19.17
CA GLN A 209 -7.90 -13.46 -18.09
C GLN A 209 -8.80 -12.26 -17.88
N ARG A 210 -8.89 -11.82 -16.63
CA ARG A 210 -9.48 -10.52 -16.28
C ARG A 210 -8.35 -9.54 -16.06
N LEU A 211 -8.39 -8.43 -16.78
CA LEU A 211 -7.44 -7.34 -16.68
C LEU A 211 -8.19 -6.08 -16.23
N PRO A 212 -7.59 -5.23 -15.40
CA PRO A 212 -8.21 -3.96 -15.03
C PRO A 212 -8.41 -3.09 -16.27
N ARG A 213 -9.60 -2.52 -16.44
CA ARG A 213 -9.78 -1.39 -17.36
C ARG A 213 -8.87 -0.24 -16.94
N LEU A 214 -8.25 0.39 -17.93
CA LEU A 214 -7.31 1.48 -17.73
C LEU A 214 -7.59 2.64 -18.70
N LEU A 215 -7.29 3.85 -18.24
CA LEU A 215 -7.23 5.08 -19.00
C LEU A 215 -5.81 5.61 -18.86
N GLU A 216 -5.04 5.54 -19.95
CA GLU A 216 -3.65 5.98 -20.02
C GLU A 216 -3.61 7.47 -20.39
N CYS A 217 -2.97 8.29 -19.56
CA CYS A 217 -2.89 9.74 -19.71
C CYS A 217 -1.45 10.24 -19.90
N GLY A 218 -0.54 9.39 -20.38
CA GLY A 218 0.87 9.70 -20.59
C GLY A 218 1.73 9.50 -19.33
N ASP A 219 1.77 10.49 -18.44
CA ASP A 219 2.61 10.48 -17.23
C ASP A 219 1.88 9.99 -15.97
N HIS A 220 0.58 9.74 -16.09
CA HIS A 220 -0.28 9.16 -15.06
C HIS A 220 -1.38 8.32 -15.73
N GLY A 221 -2.20 7.66 -14.93
CA GLY A 221 -3.39 7.01 -15.47
C GLY A 221 -4.39 6.57 -14.42
N TRP A 222 -5.59 6.28 -14.90
CA TRP A 222 -6.72 5.83 -14.09
C TRP A 222 -6.97 4.35 -14.35
N MET A 223 -7.20 3.60 -13.28
CA MET A 223 -7.47 2.17 -13.34
C MET A 223 -8.77 1.88 -12.59
N GLU A 224 -9.56 0.94 -13.11
CA GLU A 224 -10.72 0.46 -12.37
C GLU A 224 -10.30 -0.13 -11.02
N TRP A 225 -11.10 0.10 -9.99
CA TRP A 225 -10.83 -0.52 -8.71
C TRP A 225 -11.24 -2.00 -8.72
N VAL A 226 -10.27 -2.90 -8.63
CA VAL A 226 -10.52 -4.34 -8.55
C VAL A 226 -10.77 -4.72 -7.09
N ALA A 227 -12.00 -5.14 -6.78
CA ALA A 227 -12.36 -5.65 -5.46
C ALA A 227 -12.09 -7.17 -5.38
N PRO A 228 -11.63 -7.69 -4.22
CA PRO A 228 -11.57 -9.11 -3.98
C PRO A 228 -12.98 -9.70 -3.96
N ALA A 229 -13.11 -10.96 -4.37
CA ALA A 229 -14.36 -11.70 -4.33
C ALA A 229 -14.09 -13.19 -4.06
N ASP A 230 -14.99 -13.83 -3.34
CA ASP A 230 -14.91 -15.26 -3.08
C ASP A 230 -15.30 -16.06 -4.34
N CYS A 231 -14.65 -17.20 -4.54
CA CYS A 231 -15.05 -18.24 -5.46
C CYS A 231 -16.41 -18.83 -5.05
N ARG A 232 -17.24 -19.13 -6.04
CA ARG A 232 -18.57 -19.72 -5.85
C ARG A 232 -18.55 -21.22 -5.58
N ASP A 233 -17.54 -21.90 -6.10
CA ASP A 233 -17.37 -23.35 -5.98
C ASP A 233 -15.89 -23.75 -6.18
N THR A 234 -15.60 -25.05 -5.99
CA THR A 234 -14.27 -25.62 -6.18
C THR A 234 -13.79 -25.57 -7.64
N GLY A 235 -14.71 -25.48 -8.61
CA GLY A 235 -14.39 -25.30 -10.03
C GLY A 235 -13.79 -23.93 -10.32
N GLU A 236 -14.30 -22.88 -9.67
CA GLU A 236 -13.74 -21.53 -9.73
C GLU A 236 -12.35 -21.44 -9.09
N VAL A 237 -12.14 -22.13 -7.97
CA VAL A 237 -10.81 -22.24 -7.35
C VAL A 237 -9.82 -22.90 -8.32
N ALA A 238 -10.21 -24.00 -8.97
CA ALA A 238 -9.37 -24.65 -9.97
C ALA A 238 -9.12 -23.75 -11.20
N ALA A 239 -10.12 -22.96 -11.61
CA ALA A 239 -9.97 -22.01 -12.71
C ALA A 239 -9.03 -20.85 -12.37
N PHE A 240 -9.08 -20.35 -11.13
CA PHE A 240 -8.14 -19.36 -10.62
C PHE A 240 -6.68 -19.83 -10.77
N TYR A 241 -6.37 -21.03 -10.31
CA TYR A 241 -5.00 -21.55 -10.38
C TYR A 241 -4.55 -21.87 -11.81
N ARG A 242 -5.46 -22.29 -12.71
CA ARG A 242 -5.14 -22.39 -14.15
C ARG A 242 -4.78 -21.03 -14.74
N ARG A 243 -5.56 -20.00 -14.43
CA ARG A 243 -5.29 -18.62 -14.89
C ARG A 243 -3.97 -18.10 -14.35
N LEU A 244 -3.68 -18.38 -13.08
CA LEU A 244 -2.41 -18.04 -12.44
C LEU A 244 -1.21 -18.69 -13.16
N GLY A 245 -1.36 -19.93 -13.63
CA GLY A 245 -0.34 -20.63 -14.42
C GLY A 245 0.02 -19.92 -15.72
N MET A 246 -0.98 -19.47 -16.47
CA MET A 246 -0.76 -18.67 -17.69
C MET A 246 -0.09 -17.32 -17.37
N LEU A 247 -0.52 -16.63 -16.30
CA LEU A 247 0.10 -15.36 -15.88
C LEU A 247 1.57 -15.57 -15.49
N ALA A 248 1.89 -16.66 -14.78
CA ALA A 248 3.25 -17.00 -14.41
C ALA A 248 4.15 -17.20 -15.65
N ALA A 249 3.65 -17.83 -16.72
CA ALA A 249 4.38 -17.97 -17.98
C ALA A 249 4.64 -16.62 -18.66
N CYS A 250 3.62 -15.73 -18.67
CA CYS A 250 3.77 -14.39 -19.22
C CYS A 250 4.82 -13.57 -18.43
N LEU A 251 4.75 -13.58 -17.09
CA LEU A 251 5.73 -12.88 -16.25
C LEU A 251 7.14 -13.42 -16.46
N ARG A 252 7.30 -14.74 -16.60
CA ARG A 252 8.60 -15.36 -16.88
C ARG A 252 9.19 -14.87 -18.20
N LEU A 253 8.37 -14.80 -19.25
CA LEU A 253 8.78 -14.33 -20.57
C LEU A 253 9.19 -12.86 -20.55
N LEU A 254 8.42 -12.04 -19.83
CA LEU A 254 8.62 -10.59 -19.75
C LEU A 254 9.60 -10.17 -18.66
N ARG A 255 10.20 -11.12 -17.92
CA ARG A 255 11.02 -10.85 -16.75
C ARG A 255 10.34 -9.90 -15.76
N GLY A 256 9.07 -10.18 -15.47
CA GLY A 256 8.34 -9.48 -14.42
C GLY A 256 8.92 -9.83 -13.06
N THR A 257 9.13 -8.82 -12.23
CA THR A 257 9.53 -8.93 -10.82
C THR A 257 8.51 -8.21 -9.94
N ASP A 258 8.64 -8.37 -8.62
CA ASP A 258 7.86 -7.61 -7.63
C ASP A 258 6.33 -7.80 -7.70
N ILE A 259 5.87 -8.95 -8.19
CA ILE A 259 4.45 -9.31 -8.23
C ILE A 259 4.09 -10.06 -6.95
N HIS A 260 4.08 -9.34 -5.82
CA HIS A 260 3.79 -9.88 -4.49
C HIS A 260 2.30 -9.76 -4.10
N SER A 261 1.95 -10.19 -2.88
CA SER A 261 0.57 -10.28 -2.37
C SER A 261 -0.28 -9.00 -2.45
N GLU A 262 0.35 -7.83 -2.49
CA GLU A 262 -0.33 -6.54 -2.66
C GLU A 262 -0.66 -6.20 -4.12
N ASN A 263 0.07 -6.79 -5.09
CA ASN A 263 -0.03 -6.49 -6.53
C ASN A 263 -0.96 -7.47 -7.29
N LEU A 264 -1.49 -8.48 -6.58
CA LEU A 264 -2.45 -9.44 -7.12
C LEU A 264 -3.73 -9.46 -6.27
N ILE A 265 -4.88 -9.32 -6.91
CA ILE A 265 -6.20 -9.41 -6.27
C ILE A 265 -6.93 -10.67 -6.73
N ALA A 266 -7.36 -11.48 -5.77
CA ALA A 266 -8.24 -12.61 -6.00
C ALA A 266 -9.69 -12.15 -6.16
N ALA A 267 -10.11 -11.99 -7.41
CA ALA A 267 -11.46 -11.55 -7.77
C ALA A 267 -12.29 -12.74 -8.26
N GLY A 268 -12.70 -13.60 -7.31
CA GLY A 268 -13.39 -14.85 -7.58
C GLY A 268 -12.46 -15.82 -8.30
N ALA A 269 -12.90 -16.34 -9.44
CA ALA A 269 -12.08 -17.24 -10.26
C ALA A 269 -10.90 -16.57 -10.99
N TYR A 270 -10.67 -15.25 -10.81
CA TYR A 270 -9.67 -14.50 -11.56
C TYR A 270 -8.56 -13.94 -10.66
N PRO A 271 -7.28 -14.33 -10.87
CA PRO A 271 -6.13 -13.62 -10.34
C PRO A 271 -5.89 -12.36 -11.18
N VAL A 272 -6.16 -11.18 -10.61
CA VAL A 272 -6.04 -9.91 -11.33
C VAL A 272 -4.80 -9.17 -10.87
N MET A 273 -3.82 -8.99 -11.76
CA MET A 273 -2.66 -8.16 -11.50
C MET A 273 -3.06 -6.70 -11.62
N VAL A 274 -2.85 -5.94 -10.55
CA VAL A 274 -3.19 -4.51 -10.47
C VAL A 274 -1.97 -3.61 -10.57
N ASP A 275 -0.76 -4.17 -10.46
CA ASP A 275 0.50 -3.46 -10.68
C ASP A 275 1.48 -4.29 -11.52
N LEU A 276 1.98 -3.70 -12.61
CA LEU A 276 2.92 -4.32 -13.54
C LEU A 276 4.14 -3.42 -13.84
N GLU A 277 4.43 -2.43 -12.99
CA GLU A 277 5.54 -1.49 -13.24
C GLU A 277 6.92 -2.15 -13.30
N CYS A 278 7.06 -3.33 -12.68
CA CYS A 278 8.30 -4.10 -12.62
C CYS A 278 8.41 -5.18 -13.72
N LEU A 279 7.76 -4.99 -14.88
CA LEU A 279 8.03 -5.79 -16.08
C LEU A 279 9.34 -5.37 -16.77
N PHE A 280 9.97 -6.32 -17.48
CA PHE A 280 11.25 -6.14 -18.17
C PHE A 280 12.41 -5.78 -17.24
N ALA A 281 12.38 -6.29 -16.00
CA ALA A 281 13.40 -6.03 -15.01
C ALA A 281 14.79 -6.39 -15.57
N PRO A 282 15.79 -5.50 -15.50
CA PRO A 282 17.14 -5.79 -15.94
C PRO A 282 17.82 -6.80 -15.01
N ASP A 283 18.85 -7.48 -15.51
CA ASP A 283 19.63 -8.41 -14.67
C ASP A 283 20.62 -7.62 -13.82
N LEU A 284 20.14 -7.08 -12.68
CA LEU A 284 20.91 -6.18 -11.80
C LEU A 284 21.11 -6.74 -10.39
N GLY A 285 20.91 -8.04 -10.17
CA GLY A 285 21.07 -8.66 -8.86
C GLY A 285 22.50 -8.49 -8.31
N PRO A 286 22.69 -8.04 -7.06
CA PRO A 286 24.00 -8.12 -6.41
C PRO A 286 24.46 -9.59 -6.35
N GLY A 287 25.77 -9.83 -6.32
CA GLY A 287 26.41 -11.15 -6.35
C GLY A 287 25.78 -12.26 -5.48
N TRP A 288 25.20 -11.89 -4.33
CA TRP A 288 24.54 -12.81 -3.41
C TRP A 288 23.11 -13.19 -3.82
N LEU A 289 22.42 -12.32 -4.59
CA LEU A 289 21.14 -12.58 -5.26
C LEU A 289 21.35 -13.53 -6.45
N HIS A 290 22.54 -13.62 -7.06
CA HIS A 290 22.87 -14.70 -8.00
C HIS A 290 22.79 -16.11 -7.39
N ARG A 291 22.84 -16.26 -6.06
CA ARG A 291 22.51 -17.54 -5.41
C ARG A 291 21.01 -17.86 -5.40
N LEU A 292 20.17 -16.85 -5.66
CA LEU A 292 18.74 -17.00 -5.94
C LEU A 292 18.45 -17.11 -7.45
N HIS A 293 19.44 -16.93 -8.35
CA HIS A 293 19.27 -17.31 -9.77
C HIS A 293 19.26 -18.83 -9.99
N ASP A 294 19.64 -19.60 -8.96
CA ASP A 294 19.34 -21.04 -8.88
C ASP A 294 17.92 -21.32 -8.38
N LEU A 295 17.14 -20.29 -8.00
CA LEU A 295 15.71 -20.49 -7.83
C LEU A 295 15.13 -20.89 -9.18
N PRO A 296 14.23 -21.88 -9.21
CA PRO A 296 13.50 -22.19 -10.42
C PRO A 296 12.90 -20.90 -10.98
N ALA A 297 13.06 -20.66 -12.28
CA ALA A 297 12.80 -19.37 -12.90
C ALA A 297 11.37 -18.81 -12.74
N TYR A 298 10.45 -19.60 -12.20
CA TYR A 298 9.10 -19.21 -11.81
C TYR A 298 9.01 -18.46 -10.46
N MET A 299 10.09 -18.42 -9.66
CA MET A 299 10.14 -17.70 -8.38
C MET A 299 10.67 -16.26 -8.51
N GLU A 300 11.27 -15.91 -9.65
CA GLU A 300 11.87 -14.58 -9.90
C GLU A 300 10.82 -13.46 -9.90
N SER A 301 9.56 -13.78 -10.21
CA SER A 301 8.51 -12.77 -10.33
C SER A 301 7.92 -12.31 -9.02
N GLY A 302 8.13 -13.04 -7.93
CA GLY A 302 7.37 -12.87 -6.69
C GLY A 302 5.94 -13.42 -6.76
N LEU A 303 5.45 -13.84 -7.93
CA LEU A 303 4.07 -14.33 -8.08
C LEU A 303 3.81 -15.62 -7.33
N LEU A 304 4.79 -16.51 -7.22
CA LEU A 304 4.66 -17.80 -6.53
C LEU A 304 5.19 -17.72 -5.11
N PRO A 305 4.81 -18.62 -4.18
CA PRO A 305 5.15 -18.45 -2.78
C PRO A 305 6.66 -18.20 -2.58
N VAL A 306 6.97 -17.02 -2.03
CA VAL A 306 8.32 -16.60 -1.65
C VAL A 306 8.33 -16.45 -0.14
N LEU A 307 9.02 -17.36 0.54
CA LEU A 307 9.13 -17.36 2.00
C LEU A 307 10.29 -16.46 2.42
N VAL A 308 9.97 -15.36 3.07
CA VAL A 308 10.95 -14.41 3.61
C VAL A 308 11.10 -14.66 5.11
N PRO A 309 12.32 -14.92 5.62
CA PRO A 309 12.55 -15.05 7.05
C PRO A 309 12.41 -13.70 7.73
N MET A 310 11.62 -13.63 8.80
CA MET A 310 11.36 -12.40 9.56
C MET A 310 11.96 -12.43 10.97
N GLY A 311 12.47 -13.59 11.38
CA GLY A 311 13.03 -13.86 12.70
C GLY A 311 13.19 -15.36 12.91
N GLU A 312 13.68 -15.75 14.09
CA GLU A 312 13.86 -17.17 14.43
C GLU A 312 12.51 -17.90 14.40
N GLY A 313 12.37 -18.87 13.48
CA GLY A 313 11.14 -19.65 13.30
C GLY A 313 9.97 -18.90 12.64
N GLN A 314 10.14 -17.64 12.22
CA GLN A 314 9.08 -16.83 11.63
C GLN A 314 9.31 -16.60 10.14
N TRP A 315 8.30 -16.92 9.33
CA TRP A 315 8.31 -16.80 7.88
C TRP A 315 7.07 -16.06 7.41
N ARG A 316 7.25 -15.15 6.44
CA ARG A 316 6.14 -14.51 5.72
C ARG A 316 6.14 -15.00 4.29
N ASN A 317 4.96 -15.33 3.77
CA ASN A 317 4.80 -15.53 2.33
C ASN A 317 4.55 -14.17 1.67
N MET A 318 5.47 -13.74 0.82
CA MET A 318 5.31 -12.51 0.04
C MET A 318 4.66 -12.76 -1.33
N GLY A 319 4.57 -14.01 -1.78
CA GLY A 319 4.03 -14.34 -3.10
C GLY A 319 2.56 -14.73 -3.10
N SER A 320 2.03 -15.07 -4.29
CA SER A 320 0.68 -15.63 -4.46
C SER A 320 0.69 -17.15 -4.51
N GLY A 321 -0.27 -17.76 -3.81
CA GLY A 321 -0.27 -19.18 -3.53
C GLY A 321 0.67 -19.54 -2.38
N GLY A 322 0.43 -20.67 -1.73
CA GLY A 322 1.11 -21.12 -0.52
C GLY A 322 0.14 -21.27 0.66
N PRO A 323 0.51 -21.98 1.74
CA PRO A 323 -0.34 -22.06 2.92
C PRO A 323 -0.44 -20.68 3.60
N PRO A 324 -1.57 -20.32 4.22
CA PRO A 324 -1.66 -19.12 5.05
C PRO A 324 -0.63 -19.22 6.19
N PHE A 325 0.21 -18.19 6.32
CA PHE A 325 1.18 -18.11 7.42
C PHE A 325 0.58 -17.31 8.59
N PRO A 326 0.99 -17.62 9.84
CA PRO A 326 0.58 -16.81 10.98
C PRO A 326 1.11 -15.37 10.84
N PRO A 327 0.48 -14.40 11.51
CA PRO A 327 0.94 -13.02 11.56
C PRO A 327 2.40 -12.94 12.00
N VAL A 328 3.15 -12.02 11.39
CA VAL A 328 4.58 -11.91 11.65
C VAL A 328 4.91 -10.55 12.25
N ALA A 329 5.78 -10.55 13.25
CA ALA A 329 6.34 -9.32 13.79
C ALA A 329 7.20 -8.68 12.68
N VAL A 330 6.81 -7.49 12.22
CA VAL A 330 7.62 -6.75 11.26
C VAL A 330 8.48 -5.81 12.07
N PRO A 331 9.82 -5.77 11.88
CA PRO A 331 10.69 -4.78 12.50
C PRO A 331 10.33 -3.37 12.00
N ASN A 332 9.27 -2.81 12.57
CA ASN A 332 8.95 -1.40 12.49
C ASN A 332 9.30 -0.81 13.84
N PHE A 333 10.01 0.32 13.84
CA PHE A 333 10.34 1.12 15.02
C PHE A 333 9.06 1.75 15.63
N GLY A 334 8.13 0.89 16.04
CA GLY A 334 6.84 1.26 16.60
C GLY A 334 6.95 1.65 18.06
N PHE A 335 5.82 2.11 18.59
CA PHE A 335 5.68 2.46 19.99
C PHE A 335 4.48 1.74 20.58
N ARG A 336 4.67 1.13 21.75
CA ARG A 336 3.56 0.72 22.62
C ARG A 336 3.20 1.88 23.54
N HIS A 337 1.96 1.88 24.01
CA HIS A 337 1.44 2.88 24.95
C HIS A 337 1.65 4.33 24.53
N ALA A 338 1.53 4.59 23.22
CA ALA A 338 1.76 5.90 22.64
C ALA A 338 0.93 6.99 23.34
N GLY A 339 1.61 8.04 23.81
CA GLY A 339 0.95 9.18 24.46
C GLY A 339 0.75 9.05 25.98
N THR A 340 1.41 8.10 26.62
CA THR A 340 1.38 7.90 28.08
C THR A 340 2.79 7.76 28.67
N ASP A 341 2.86 7.69 30.00
CA ASP A 341 4.13 7.52 30.73
C ASP A 341 4.73 6.12 30.56
N TRP A 342 3.93 5.13 30.11
CA TRP A 342 4.40 3.77 29.79
C TRP A 342 4.92 3.64 28.36
N MET A 343 4.91 4.71 27.57
CA MET A 343 5.32 4.66 26.18
C MET A 343 6.73 4.08 26.05
N ASP A 344 6.88 3.07 25.19
CA ASP A 344 8.14 2.37 24.97
C ASP A 344 8.30 1.93 23.51
N ARG A 345 9.54 1.69 23.09
CA ARG A 345 9.84 1.15 21.76
C ARG A 345 9.32 -0.28 21.66
N ALA A 346 8.69 -0.61 20.54
CA ALA A 346 8.15 -1.94 20.30
C ALA A 346 8.23 -2.34 18.83
N THR A 347 8.31 -3.65 18.60
CA THR A 347 8.08 -4.24 17.28
C THR A 347 6.58 -4.33 17.04
N ASN A 348 6.09 -3.73 15.95
CA ASN A 348 4.69 -3.86 15.58
C ASN A 348 4.42 -5.22 14.93
N ILE A 349 3.35 -5.89 15.34
CA ILE A 349 2.85 -7.07 14.62
C ILE A 349 1.97 -6.57 13.48
N SER A 350 2.34 -6.89 12.24
CA SER A 350 1.50 -6.61 11.09
C SER A 350 0.68 -7.86 10.76
N HIS A 351 -0.59 -7.64 10.47
CA HIS A 351 -1.47 -8.64 9.85
C HIS A 351 -1.78 -8.13 8.44
N PRO A 352 -0.91 -8.38 7.43
CA PRO A 352 -1.24 -8.02 6.07
C PRO A 352 -2.53 -8.75 5.69
N ALA A 353 -3.53 -8.01 5.24
CA ALA A 353 -4.70 -8.62 4.63
C ALA A 353 -4.29 -9.13 3.25
N GLU A 354 -3.91 -10.40 3.16
CA GLU A 354 -3.52 -11.04 1.91
C GLU A 354 -4.76 -11.18 1.02
N ARG A 355 -4.82 -10.38 -0.05
CA ARG A 355 -5.97 -10.34 -0.99
C ARG A 355 -5.73 -11.17 -2.24
N ASN A 356 -4.62 -11.89 -2.29
CA ASN A 356 -4.07 -12.57 -3.45
C ASN A 356 -4.42 -14.06 -3.51
N LEU A 357 -5.02 -14.63 -2.46
CA LEU A 357 -5.45 -16.03 -2.43
C LEU A 357 -6.94 -16.19 -2.76
N PRO A 358 -7.33 -17.19 -3.57
CA PRO A 358 -8.73 -17.49 -3.82
C PRO A 358 -9.39 -17.98 -2.53
N ARG A 359 -10.61 -17.51 -2.26
CA ARG A 359 -11.40 -17.89 -1.08
C ARG A 359 -12.65 -18.64 -1.49
N LEU A 360 -13.04 -19.67 -0.76
CA LEU A 360 -14.32 -20.37 -0.93
C LEU A 360 -14.99 -20.44 0.45
N ASP A 361 -16.24 -19.99 0.52
CA ASP A 361 -16.99 -19.86 1.79
C ASP A 361 -16.22 -19.11 2.89
N GLY A 362 -15.51 -18.04 2.48
CA GLY A 362 -14.68 -17.23 3.37
C GLY A 362 -13.32 -17.84 3.76
N VAL A 363 -13.00 -19.05 3.29
CA VAL A 363 -11.76 -19.77 3.62
C VAL A 363 -10.78 -19.70 2.44
N GLU A 364 -9.54 -19.28 2.71
CA GLU A 364 -8.47 -19.29 1.71
C GLU A 364 -8.14 -20.70 1.21
N GLN A 365 -7.94 -20.83 -0.09
CA GLN A 365 -7.75 -22.11 -0.76
C GLN A 365 -6.30 -22.28 -1.17
N ASP A 366 -5.68 -23.37 -0.72
CA ASP A 366 -4.25 -23.66 -0.92
C ASP A 366 -3.95 -24.15 -2.35
N ILE A 367 -2.84 -23.66 -2.90
CA ILE A 367 -2.33 -24.03 -4.23
C ILE A 367 -1.99 -25.51 -4.37
N ARG A 368 -1.65 -26.23 -3.29
CA ARG A 368 -1.16 -27.61 -3.34
C ARG A 368 -2.13 -28.57 -4.04
N ALA A 369 -3.44 -28.39 -3.83
CA ALA A 369 -4.47 -29.21 -4.49
C ALA A 369 -4.62 -28.91 -5.99
N HIS A 370 -4.07 -27.79 -6.47
CA HIS A 370 -4.26 -27.26 -7.82
C HIS A 370 -2.97 -27.09 -8.62
N ALA A 371 -1.81 -27.36 -8.01
CA ALA A 371 -0.49 -27.22 -8.63
C ALA A 371 -0.35 -27.95 -9.98
N PRO A 372 -0.86 -29.18 -10.18
CA PRO A 372 -0.78 -29.84 -11.49
C PRO A 372 -1.48 -29.04 -12.61
N ALA A 373 -2.68 -28.52 -12.35
CA ALA A 373 -3.45 -27.76 -13.33
C ALA A 373 -2.81 -26.39 -13.62
N MET A 374 -2.20 -25.76 -12.62
CA MET A 374 -1.43 -24.54 -12.81
C MET A 374 -0.19 -24.79 -13.69
N VAL A 375 0.57 -25.85 -13.43
CA VAL A 375 1.77 -26.21 -14.19
C VAL A 375 1.43 -26.56 -15.64
N GLU A 376 0.32 -27.26 -15.88
CA GLU A 376 -0.18 -27.53 -17.23
C GLU A 376 -0.45 -26.24 -18.00
N ALA A 377 -1.18 -25.29 -17.39
CA ALA A 377 -1.47 -24.00 -18.00
C ALA A 377 -0.19 -23.19 -18.27
N TYR A 378 0.76 -23.21 -17.34
CA TYR A 378 2.08 -22.56 -17.51
C TYR A 378 2.84 -23.13 -18.70
N ARG A 379 2.91 -24.46 -18.86
CA ARG A 379 3.67 -25.10 -19.95
C ARG A 379 3.04 -24.93 -21.33
N ARG A 380 1.71 -24.78 -21.37
CA ARG A 380 0.95 -24.58 -22.61
C ARG A 380 1.10 -23.17 -23.15
N THR A 381 1.17 -22.20 -22.24
CA THR A 381 1.35 -20.77 -22.53
C THR A 381 2.77 -20.54 -23.03
#